data_AF-A0A644V8K7-F1
#
_entry.id   AF-A0A644V8K7-F1
#
_cell.length_a   1.000
_cell.length_b   1.000
_cell.length_c   1.000
_cell.angle_alpha   90.00
_cell.angle_beta   90.00
_cell.angle_gamma   90.00
#
_symmetry.space_group_name_H-M   'P 1'
#
loop_
_entity.id
_entity.type
_entity.pdbx_description
1 polymer ?
#
loop_
_entity_poly.entity_id
_entity_poly.type
_entity_poly.pdbx_seq_one_letter_code
_entity_poly.pdbx_strand_id
1 'polypeptide(L)'
;MLKNIVLFGLFAVLVGCGGMHGKGYDGREENYVDTGTGYTMWYPKNMRERHYYTSVVKDYAESCSNSIFMDVNLLPDAQDVYKDDADGIRTYAFVGTYYADGGSYKSFDGSDVSRTISHEYFFNIIMNQKGELLDCRSHHSWDTTYSIDSHERLSLPVIRIKL
;
A
#
# COMPACT_ATOMS: atom_id res chain seq x y z
N MET A 1 -25.54 -24.17 -31.88
CA MET A 1 -24.89 -22.98 -31.27
C MET A 1 -25.03 -23.00 -29.74
N LEU A 2 -24.72 -24.12 -29.08
CA LEU A 2 -24.75 -24.24 -27.60
C LEU A 2 -23.38 -24.68 -27.02
N LYS A 3 -22.39 -24.90 -27.89
CA LYS A 3 -21.09 -25.51 -27.54
C LYS A 3 -20.05 -24.48 -27.08
N ASN A 4 -20.28 -23.18 -27.30
CA ASN A 4 -19.33 -22.11 -26.98
C ASN A 4 -19.65 -21.34 -25.70
N ILE A 5 -20.87 -21.47 -25.15
CA ILE A 5 -21.27 -20.78 -23.91
C ILE A 5 -20.70 -21.50 -22.67
N VAL A 6 -20.55 -22.82 -22.73
CA VAL A 6 -19.98 -23.63 -21.65
C VAL A 6 -18.48 -23.34 -21.47
N LEU A 7 -17.77 -22.98 -22.55
CA LEU A 7 -16.33 -22.68 -22.49
C LEU A 7 -16.03 -21.33 -21.83
N PHE A 8 -16.90 -20.33 -22.02
CA PHE A 8 -16.81 -19.04 -21.32
C PHE A 8 -17.17 -19.15 -19.84
N GLY A 9 -18.14 -20.00 -19.48
CA GLY A 9 -18.49 -20.28 -18.09
C GLY A 9 -17.37 -20.97 -17.32
N LEU A 10 -16.65 -21.91 -17.95
CA LEU A 10 -15.49 -22.56 -17.32
C LEU A 10 -14.30 -21.60 -17.14
N PHE A 11 -14.10 -20.63 -18.04
CA PHE A 11 -13.02 -19.65 -17.90
C PHE A 11 -13.29 -18.68 -16.75
N ALA A 12 -14.54 -18.23 -16.57
CA ALA A 12 -14.93 -17.40 -15.43
C ALA A 12 -14.78 -18.13 -14.08
N VAL A 13 -15.01 -19.44 -14.03
CA VAL A 13 -14.84 -20.26 -12.81
C VAL A 13 -13.37 -20.59 -12.55
N LEU A 14 -12.55 -20.79 -13.59
CA LEU A 14 -11.12 -21.10 -13.43
C LEU A 14 -10.26 -19.87 -13.08
N VAL A 15 -10.67 -18.65 -13.49
CA VAL A 15 -10.03 -17.41 -13.05
C VAL A 15 -10.37 -17.09 -11.57
N GLY A 16 -11.49 -17.61 -11.05
CA GLY A 16 -11.87 -17.50 -9.64
C GLY A 16 -11.13 -18.46 -8.68
N CYS A 17 -10.34 -19.40 -9.19
CA CYS A 17 -9.60 -20.39 -8.38
C CYS A 17 -8.08 -20.18 -8.37
N GLY A 18 -7.60 -18.99 -8.73
CA GLY A 18 -6.19 -18.60 -8.60
C GLY A 18 -5.85 -18.16 -7.18
N GLY A 19 -5.77 -19.11 -6.23
CA GLY A 19 -5.01 -18.94 -4.98
C GLY A 19 -5.51 -17.86 -4.03
N MET A 20 -6.75 -18.00 -3.53
CA MET A 20 -7.08 -17.47 -2.20
C MET A 20 -6.25 -18.24 -1.16
N HIS A 21 -5.89 -17.57 -0.06
CA HIS A 21 -5.20 -18.12 1.13
C HIS A 21 -3.67 -18.06 1.15
N GLY A 22 -3.11 -16.88 0.88
CA GLY A 22 -1.81 -16.46 1.40
C GLY A 22 -1.98 -15.27 2.33
N LYS A 23 -1.37 -15.31 3.54
CA LYS A 23 -1.18 -14.08 4.33
C LYS A 23 -0.14 -13.22 3.64
N GLY A 24 -0.52 -12.06 3.13
CA GLY A 24 0.33 -11.05 2.53
C GLY A 24 1.05 -10.17 3.54
N TYR A 25 1.39 -8.95 3.12
CA TYR A 25 2.00 -7.94 3.97
C TYR A 25 1.16 -7.70 5.23
N ASP A 26 1.82 -7.67 6.38
CA ASP A 26 1.21 -7.45 7.70
C ASP A 26 -0.01 -8.35 7.99
N GLY A 27 0.03 -9.60 7.51
CA GLY A 27 -1.01 -10.59 7.77
C GLY A 27 -2.32 -10.40 7.00
N ARG A 28 -2.40 -9.39 6.11
CA ARG A 28 -3.52 -9.16 5.18
C ARG A 28 -3.68 -10.32 4.21
N GLU A 29 -4.77 -10.39 3.45
CA GLU A 29 -4.85 -11.34 2.33
C GLU A 29 -3.96 -10.88 1.19
N GLU A 30 -3.11 -11.76 0.64
CA GLU A 30 -2.15 -11.36 -0.41
C GLU A 30 -2.84 -10.86 -1.68
N ASN A 31 -3.98 -11.44 -2.06
CA ASN A 31 -4.77 -11.00 -3.22
C ASN A 31 -6.14 -10.55 -2.72
N TYR A 32 -6.23 -9.30 -2.26
CA TYR A 32 -7.47 -8.73 -1.76
C TYR A 32 -8.42 -8.41 -2.89
N VAL A 33 -9.70 -8.74 -2.67
CA VAL A 33 -10.80 -8.42 -3.58
C VAL A 33 -11.96 -7.87 -2.75
N ASP A 34 -12.36 -6.63 -3.01
CA ASP A 34 -13.60 -6.09 -2.49
C ASP A 34 -14.77 -6.64 -3.32
N THR A 35 -15.54 -7.55 -2.72
CA THR A 35 -16.67 -8.21 -3.38
C THR A 35 -17.82 -7.26 -3.75
N GLY A 36 -17.91 -6.08 -3.15
CA GLY A 36 -18.94 -5.09 -3.44
C GLY A 36 -18.59 -4.17 -4.61
N THR A 37 -17.31 -3.83 -4.76
CA THR A 37 -16.84 -2.88 -5.79
C THR A 37 -16.07 -3.56 -6.93
N GLY A 38 -15.62 -4.80 -6.74
CA GLY A 38 -14.71 -5.49 -7.64
C GLY A 38 -13.27 -4.96 -7.59
N TYR A 39 -12.97 -4.04 -6.69
CA TYR A 39 -11.62 -3.50 -6.51
C TYR A 39 -10.66 -4.61 -6.05
N THR A 40 -9.48 -4.68 -6.68
CA THR A 40 -8.47 -5.67 -6.32
C THR A 40 -7.12 -5.04 -6.02
N MET A 41 -6.45 -5.59 -5.01
CA MET A 41 -5.14 -5.16 -4.55
C MET A 41 -4.26 -6.35 -4.23
N TRP A 42 -2.99 -6.26 -4.60
CA TRP A 42 -1.98 -7.27 -4.30
C TRP A 42 -1.03 -6.78 -3.21
N TYR A 43 -0.97 -7.54 -2.11
CA TYR A 43 -0.20 -7.26 -0.91
C TYR A 43 0.87 -8.34 -0.66
N PRO A 44 1.95 -8.42 -1.45
CA PRO A 44 2.97 -9.47 -1.27
C PRO A 44 3.65 -9.36 0.11
N LYS A 45 4.04 -10.49 0.70
CA LYS A 45 4.61 -10.54 2.07
C LYS A 45 5.84 -9.63 2.28
N ASN A 46 6.60 -9.39 1.23
CA ASN A 46 7.89 -8.70 1.26
C ASN A 46 7.84 -7.29 0.64
N MET A 47 6.67 -6.63 0.63
CA MET A 47 6.56 -5.24 0.16
C MET A 47 7.60 -4.36 0.85
N ARG A 48 8.26 -3.52 0.05
CA ARG A 48 9.20 -2.54 0.56
C ARG A 48 8.45 -1.38 1.19
N GLU A 49 8.83 -1.02 2.40
CA GLU A 49 8.38 0.22 3.04
C GLU A 49 9.25 1.40 2.61
N ARG A 50 8.60 2.51 2.26
CA ARG A 50 9.19 3.79 1.88
C ARG A 50 8.68 4.85 2.84
N HIS A 51 9.57 5.45 3.62
CA HIS A 51 9.19 6.51 4.57
C HIS A 51 9.17 7.87 3.89
N TYR A 52 8.08 8.61 4.08
CA TYR A 52 7.88 9.96 3.60
C TYR A 52 7.80 10.94 4.77
N TYR A 53 8.24 12.17 4.56
CA TYR A 53 8.32 13.18 5.62
C TYR A 53 6.95 13.64 6.14
N THR A 54 5.91 13.64 5.31
CA THR A 54 4.57 14.15 5.64
C THR A 54 3.50 13.49 4.76
N SER A 55 2.28 14.08 4.75
CA SER A 55 1.14 13.69 3.91
C SER A 55 1.37 13.76 2.41
N VAL A 56 2.57 14.06 1.91
CA VAL A 56 2.87 14.07 0.46
C VAL A 56 2.51 12.73 -0.21
N VAL A 57 2.67 11.61 0.49
CA VAL A 57 2.26 10.28 -0.03
C VAL A 57 0.74 10.16 -0.21
N LYS A 58 -0.06 10.94 0.52
CA LYS A 58 -1.51 11.03 0.31
C LYS A 58 -1.81 11.64 -1.06
N ASP A 59 -1.17 12.75 -1.38
CA ASP A 59 -1.35 13.45 -2.67
C ASP A 59 -0.91 12.53 -3.83
N TYR A 60 0.12 11.72 -3.61
CA TYR A 60 0.55 10.69 -4.55
C TYR A 60 -0.49 9.58 -4.71
N ALA A 61 -1.08 9.09 -3.62
CA ALA A 61 -2.15 8.08 -3.67
C ALA A 61 -3.41 8.60 -4.38
N GLU A 62 -3.75 9.86 -4.18
CA GLU A 62 -4.87 10.53 -4.86
C GLU A 62 -4.60 10.70 -6.36
N SER A 63 -3.39 11.10 -6.75
CA SER A 63 -3.04 11.23 -8.17
C SER A 63 -2.96 9.87 -8.88
N CYS A 64 -2.39 8.86 -8.21
CA CYS A 64 -2.33 7.47 -8.68
C CYS A 64 -3.70 6.95 -9.12
N SER A 65 -4.74 7.15 -8.31
CA SER A 65 -6.08 6.63 -8.62
C SER A 65 -6.80 7.38 -9.74
N ASN A 66 -6.30 8.56 -10.14
CA ASN A 66 -7.03 9.51 -10.99
C ASN A 66 -6.28 9.92 -12.27
N SER A 67 -5.04 9.46 -12.47
CA SER A 67 -4.16 9.92 -13.54
C SER A 67 -3.29 8.78 -14.09
N ILE A 68 -3.09 8.78 -15.41
CA ILE A 68 -2.09 7.92 -16.07
C ILE A 68 -0.66 8.50 -15.95
N PHE A 69 -0.51 9.69 -15.37
CA PHE A 69 0.77 10.30 -15.05
C PHE A 69 1.09 10.06 -13.58
N MET A 70 2.25 9.46 -13.35
CA MET A 70 2.76 9.12 -12.03
C MET A 70 3.76 10.16 -11.55
N ASP A 71 3.69 10.51 -10.27
CA ASP A 71 4.77 11.24 -9.62
C ASP A 71 6.06 10.39 -9.66
N VAL A 72 7.20 11.00 -9.98
CA VAL A 72 8.49 10.31 -10.07
C VAL A 72 8.83 9.54 -8.79
N ASN A 73 8.34 9.98 -7.63
CA ASN A 73 8.56 9.34 -6.33
C ASN A 73 7.72 8.07 -6.11
N LEU A 74 6.74 7.81 -6.97
CA LEU A 74 5.99 6.56 -7.02
C LEU A 74 6.54 5.58 -8.05
N LEU A 75 7.51 5.99 -8.88
CA LEU A 75 8.10 5.06 -9.83
C LEU A 75 8.69 3.85 -9.09
N PRO A 76 8.55 2.65 -9.67
CA PRO A 76 9.13 1.46 -9.07
C PRO A 76 10.64 1.58 -8.91
N ASP A 77 11.13 1.17 -7.75
CA ASP A 77 12.56 1.03 -7.44
C ASP A 77 12.95 -0.45 -7.62
N ALA A 78 14.25 -0.71 -7.84
CA ALA A 78 14.80 -2.05 -7.98
C ALA A 78 14.55 -2.96 -6.76
N GLN A 79 14.25 -2.37 -5.60
CA GLN A 79 13.95 -3.09 -4.36
C GLN A 79 12.47 -3.44 -4.20
N ASP A 80 11.58 -2.91 -5.04
CA ASP A 80 10.17 -3.22 -4.95
C ASP A 80 9.89 -4.62 -5.47
N VAL A 81 8.91 -5.26 -4.85
CA VAL A 81 8.44 -6.57 -5.27
C VAL A 81 7.59 -6.39 -6.51
N TYR A 82 7.74 -7.29 -7.47
CA TYR A 82 6.90 -7.29 -8.65
C TYR A 82 6.48 -8.71 -9.05
N LYS A 83 5.41 -8.77 -9.84
CA LYS A 83 4.99 -9.96 -10.58
C LYS A 83 4.73 -9.59 -12.03
N ASP A 84 5.01 -10.54 -12.91
CA ASP A 84 4.68 -10.46 -14.33
C ASP A 84 3.44 -11.33 -14.60
N ASP A 85 2.53 -10.85 -15.44
CA ASP A 85 1.47 -11.68 -16.00
C ASP A 85 1.87 -12.26 -17.37
N ALA A 86 0.97 -13.05 -17.95
CA ALA A 86 1.20 -13.74 -19.22
C ALA A 86 1.34 -12.79 -20.43
N ASP A 87 0.78 -11.58 -20.33
CA ASP A 87 0.81 -10.56 -21.38
C ASP A 87 2.04 -9.64 -21.23
N GLY A 88 2.88 -9.90 -20.23
CA GLY A 88 4.07 -9.11 -19.94
C GLY A 88 3.77 -7.80 -19.22
N ILE A 89 2.60 -7.69 -18.60
CA ILE A 89 2.29 -6.60 -17.70
C ILE A 89 2.95 -6.89 -16.37
N ARG A 90 3.69 -5.90 -15.87
CA ARG A 90 4.37 -5.98 -14.59
C ARG A 90 3.61 -5.16 -13.56
N THR A 91 3.27 -5.79 -12.44
CA THR A 91 2.71 -5.10 -11.26
C THR A 91 3.78 -5.00 -10.19
N TYR A 92 4.15 -3.79 -9.81
CA TYR A 92 5.04 -3.51 -8.68
C TYR A 92 4.23 -3.19 -7.42
N ALA A 93 4.74 -3.57 -6.25
CA ALA A 93 4.07 -3.38 -4.97
C ALA A 93 5.03 -2.84 -3.89
N PHE A 94 4.65 -1.72 -3.26
CA PHE A 94 5.36 -1.11 -2.14
C PHE A 94 4.39 -0.38 -1.20
N VAL A 95 4.86 -0.07 0.01
CA VAL A 95 4.11 0.68 1.03
C VAL A 95 4.79 2.02 1.26
N GLY A 96 4.04 3.11 1.16
CA GLY A 96 4.49 4.44 1.57
C GLY A 96 3.95 4.77 2.96
N THR A 97 4.83 5.14 3.90
CA THR A 97 4.45 5.42 5.29
C THR A 97 4.84 6.82 5.73
N TYR A 98 4.01 7.42 6.57
CA TYR A 98 4.38 8.60 7.36
C TYR A 98 3.64 8.60 8.71
N TYR A 99 4.22 9.30 9.68
CA TYR A 99 3.64 9.45 11.02
C TYR A 99 3.11 10.87 11.19
N ALA A 100 1.92 11.00 11.76
CA ALA A 100 1.30 12.28 12.12
C ALA A 100 1.11 12.38 13.64
N ASP A 101 1.17 13.60 14.16
CA ASP A 101 0.77 13.90 15.53
C ASP A 101 -0.77 13.80 15.64
N GLY A 102 -1.25 12.91 16.51
CA GLY A 102 -2.66 12.72 16.83
C GLY A 102 -3.14 13.55 18.03
N GLY A 103 -2.25 14.40 18.58
CA GLY A 103 -2.49 15.21 19.77
C GLY A 103 -2.41 14.41 21.07
N SER A 104 -2.40 15.11 22.20
CA SER A 104 -2.34 14.49 23.52
C SER A 104 -3.72 14.41 24.21
N TYR A 105 -3.83 13.56 25.22
CA TYR A 105 -4.97 13.56 26.16
C TYR A 105 -4.50 13.13 27.56
N LYS A 106 -5.32 13.45 28.57
CA LYS A 106 -5.10 13.01 29.95
C LYS A 106 -5.69 11.63 30.15
N SER A 107 -4.87 10.67 30.58
CA SER A 107 -5.35 9.36 30.96
C SER A 107 -6.07 9.42 32.33
N PHE A 108 -6.69 8.31 32.74
CA PHE A 108 -7.40 8.22 34.02
C PHE A 108 -6.51 8.49 35.25
N ASP A 109 -5.20 8.27 35.15
CA ASP A 109 -4.26 8.53 36.24
C ASP A 109 -3.67 9.96 36.22
N GLY A 110 -4.07 10.79 35.26
CA GLY A 110 -3.61 12.17 35.09
C GLY A 110 -2.32 12.34 34.28
N SER A 111 -1.71 11.24 33.81
CA SER A 111 -0.57 11.29 32.88
C SER A 111 -0.98 11.86 31.51
N ASP A 112 -0.04 12.56 30.89
CA ASP A 112 -0.15 12.97 29.48
C ASP A 112 0.16 11.76 28.59
N VAL A 113 -0.76 11.47 27.68
CA VAL A 113 -0.61 10.43 26.67
C VAL A 113 -0.58 11.09 25.31
N SER A 114 0.55 10.96 24.62
CA SER A 114 0.72 11.37 23.25
C SER A 114 0.16 10.32 22.30
N ARG A 115 -0.49 10.78 21.22
CA ARG A 115 -1.01 9.92 20.15
C ARG A 115 -0.19 10.13 18.90
N THR A 116 0.23 9.03 18.29
CA THR A 116 0.86 9.04 16.97
C THR A 116 -0.03 8.26 16.01
N ILE A 117 -0.32 8.84 14.86
CA ILE A 117 -1.10 8.19 13.81
C ILE A 117 -0.11 7.72 12.75
N SER A 118 0.00 6.40 12.55
CA SER A 118 0.73 5.83 11.42
C SER A 118 -0.20 5.80 10.22
N HIS A 119 0.23 6.35 9.10
CA HIS A 119 -0.47 6.27 7.83
C HIS A 119 0.31 5.37 6.88
N GLU A 120 -0.37 4.38 6.29
CA GLU A 120 0.17 3.45 5.31
C GLU A 120 -0.61 3.54 4.01
N TYR A 121 0.09 3.82 2.91
CA TYR A 121 -0.46 3.81 1.56
C TYR A 121 0.17 2.67 0.79
N PHE A 122 -0.64 1.69 0.45
CA PHE A 122 -0.22 0.56 -0.36
C PHE A 122 -0.37 0.91 -1.82
N PHE A 123 0.63 0.63 -2.63
CA PHE A 123 0.63 0.93 -4.06
C PHE A 123 0.77 -0.33 -4.89
N ASN A 124 0.02 -0.38 -5.99
CA ASN A 124 0.20 -1.33 -7.08
C ASN A 124 0.37 -0.52 -8.36
N ILE A 125 1.59 -0.53 -8.89
CA ILE A 125 1.97 0.18 -10.11
C ILE A 125 1.99 -0.81 -11.26
N ILE A 126 1.11 -0.65 -12.23
CA ILE A 126 0.89 -1.62 -13.30
C ILE A 126 1.45 -1.05 -14.60
N MET A 127 2.49 -1.66 -15.14
CA MET A 127 3.22 -1.16 -16.29
C MET A 127 3.29 -2.20 -17.41
N ASN A 128 3.34 -1.73 -18.66
CA ASN A 128 3.60 -2.61 -19.80
C ASN A 128 5.10 -2.88 -19.98
N GLN A 129 5.44 -3.76 -20.93
CA GLN A 129 6.82 -4.10 -21.28
C GLN A 129 7.68 -2.93 -21.77
N LYS A 130 7.07 -1.83 -22.21
CA LYS A 130 7.78 -0.60 -22.62
C LYS A 130 8.09 0.33 -21.45
N GLY A 131 7.66 -0.02 -20.24
CA GLY A 131 7.77 0.84 -19.06
C GLY A 131 6.74 1.98 -19.06
N GLU A 132 5.63 1.85 -19.80
CA GLU A 132 4.53 2.81 -19.75
C GLU A 132 3.55 2.41 -18.65
N LEU A 133 3.07 3.39 -17.88
CA LEU A 133 2.03 3.16 -16.88
C LEU A 133 0.71 2.80 -17.56
N LEU A 134 0.13 1.67 -17.16
CA LEU A 134 -1.19 1.24 -17.59
C LEU A 134 -2.26 1.60 -16.56
N ASP A 135 -1.97 1.35 -15.28
CA ASP A 135 -2.89 1.55 -14.16
C ASP A 135 -2.11 1.77 -12.86
N CYS A 136 -2.72 2.46 -11.91
CA CYS A 136 -2.17 2.70 -10.60
C CYS A 136 -3.27 2.58 -9.56
N ARG A 137 -3.03 1.73 -8.56
CA ARG A 137 -3.99 1.49 -7.49
C ARG A 137 -3.34 1.81 -6.17
N SER A 138 -4.12 2.47 -5.31
CA SER A 138 -3.71 2.75 -3.94
C SER A 138 -4.78 2.34 -2.95
N HIS A 139 -4.35 1.94 -1.76
CA HIS A 139 -5.21 1.68 -0.61
C HIS A 139 -4.60 2.35 0.61
N HIS A 140 -5.41 3.10 1.36
CA HIS A 140 -4.98 3.80 2.57
C HIS A 140 -5.44 3.05 3.82
N SER A 141 -4.51 2.81 4.73
CA SER A 141 -4.75 2.33 6.08
C SER A 141 -4.13 3.31 7.08
N TRP A 142 -4.68 3.36 8.29
CA TRP A 142 -4.07 4.11 9.38
C TRP A 142 -4.29 3.39 10.70
N ASP A 143 -3.34 3.56 11.60
CA ASP A 143 -3.40 3.02 12.97
C ASP A 143 -2.96 4.09 13.98
N THR A 144 -3.49 4.03 15.20
CA THR A 144 -3.18 4.98 16.27
C THR A 144 -2.40 4.29 17.37
N THR A 145 -1.19 4.76 17.61
CA THR A 145 -0.35 4.31 18.73
C THR A 145 -0.38 5.32 19.86
N TYR A 146 -0.36 4.82 21.10
CA TYR A 146 -0.44 5.61 22.32
C TYR A 146 0.84 5.45 23.13
N SER A 147 1.49 6.56 23.50
CA SER A 147 2.67 6.56 24.36
C SER A 147 2.45 7.46 25.56
N ILE A 148 2.73 6.96 26.77
CA ILE A 148 2.75 7.77 27.98
C ILE A 148 3.98 8.70 27.86
N ASP A 149 3.77 10.00 27.98
CA ASP A 149 4.87 10.97 28.07
C ASP A 149 5.58 10.75 29.42
N SER A 150 6.50 9.79 29.48
CA SER A 150 7.55 9.87 30.49
C SER A 150 8.40 11.08 30.12
N HIS A 151 8.73 11.94 31.08
CA HIS A 151 9.55 13.14 30.89
C HIS A 151 11.01 12.87 30.43
N GLU A 152 11.30 11.73 29.81
CA GLU A 152 12.51 11.52 29.04
C GLU A 152 12.24 11.94 27.60
N ARG A 153 12.70 13.15 27.28
CA ARG A 153 12.78 13.64 25.89
C ARG A 153 13.37 12.52 25.03
N LEU A 154 12.53 11.90 24.20
CA LEU A 154 12.96 11.18 23.01
C LEU A 154 13.71 12.20 22.15
N SER A 155 15.03 12.27 22.35
CA SER A 155 15.93 12.88 21.40
C SER A 155 15.80 12.06 20.13
N LEU A 156 14.97 12.52 19.19
CA LEU A 156 15.06 12.11 17.80
C LEU A 156 16.56 12.17 17.42
N PRO A 157 17.14 11.12 16.83
CA PRO A 157 18.50 11.23 16.33
C PRO A 157 18.49 12.30 15.24
N VAL A 158 18.96 13.50 15.60
CA VAL A 158 19.29 14.55 14.64
C VAL A 158 20.47 14.02 13.85
N ILE A 159 20.20 13.41 12.69
CA ILE A 159 21.23 13.11 11.70
C ILE A 159 21.70 14.46 11.16
N ARG A 160 22.78 15.00 11.74
CA ARG A 160 23.51 16.11 11.14
C ARG A 160 24.32 15.57 9.98
N ILE A 161 23.81 15.71 8.77
CA ILE A 161 24.63 15.57 7.56
C ILE A 161 25.59 16.75 7.56
N LYS A 162 26.89 16.46 7.71
CA LYS A 162 27.97 17.42 7.51
C LYS A 162 28.17 17.55 6.00
N LEU A 163 27.85 18.72 5.43
CA LEU A 163 28.32 19.12 4.11
C LEU A 163 29.83 19.37 4.15
#